data_AF-A0A813R5C3-F1
#
_entry.id   AF-A0A813R5C3-F1
#
_cell.length_a   1.000
_cell.length_b   1.000
_cell.length_c   1.000
_cell.angle_alpha   90.00
_cell.angle_beta   90.00
_cell.angle_gamma   90.00
#
_symmetry.space_group_name_H-M   'P 1'
#
loop_
_entity.id
_entity.type
_entity.pdbx_description
1 polymer ?
#
loop_
_entity_poly.entity_id
_entity_poly.type
_entity_poly.pdbx_seq_one_letter_code
_entity_poly.pdbx_strand_id
1 'polypeptide(L)'
;MSDVTTTELKQRAAERAAARNSLKEAYQRIYNNPFRTNSQIYDPAVFRYEAARAYAREFFKMTPRSLAIPFGLAAFTVWLQTSINNEKATKEASIQSGESTYYERAKWSAKTLY
;
A
#
# COMPACT_ATOMS: atom_id res chain seq x y z
N MET A 1 27.11 -8.96 9.12
CA MET A 1 27.13 -8.22 7.84
C MET A 1 28.39 -8.71 7.14
N SER A 2 28.24 -9.60 6.16
CA SER A 2 29.35 -10.40 5.62
C SER A 2 30.20 -9.60 4.65
N ASP A 3 31.52 -9.58 4.88
CA ASP A 3 32.52 -9.13 3.92
C ASP A 3 32.52 -10.05 2.71
N VAL A 4 31.66 -9.74 1.74
CA VAL A 4 31.70 -10.40 0.43
C VAL A 4 33.00 -9.96 -0.24
N THR A 5 33.89 -10.92 -0.51
CA THR A 5 35.16 -10.63 -1.17
C THR A 5 34.92 -9.99 -2.53
N THR A 6 35.82 -9.10 -2.96
CA THR A 6 35.68 -8.33 -4.21
C THR A 6 35.56 -9.22 -5.45
N THR A 7 36.05 -10.46 -5.38
CA THR A 7 35.95 -11.50 -6.41
C THR A 7 34.54 -12.08 -6.50
N GLU A 8 33.91 -12.42 -5.37
CA GLU A 8 32.54 -12.94 -5.33
C GLU A 8 31.51 -11.91 -5.80
N LEU A 9 31.71 -10.62 -5.46
CA LEU A 9 30.87 -9.54 -5.97
C LEU A 9 30.96 -9.41 -7.49
N LYS A 10 32.16 -9.53 -8.05
CA LYS A 10 32.38 -9.50 -9.51
C LYS A 10 31.74 -10.69 -10.21
N GLN A 11 31.86 -11.89 -9.64
CA GLN A 11 31.23 -13.10 -10.19
C GLN A 11 29.70 -12.99 -10.17
N ARG A 12 29.10 -12.59 -9.04
CA ARG A 12 27.64 -12.38 -8.95
C ARG A 12 27.15 -11.26 -9.88
N ALA A 13 27.94 -10.22 -10.07
CA ALA A 13 27.62 -9.15 -11.03
C ALA A 13 27.66 -9.66 -12.47
N ALA A 14 28.66 -10.48 -12.82
CA ALA A 14 28.78 -11.10 -14.13
C ALA A 14 27.62 -12.08 -14.41
N GLU A 15 27.25 -12.92 -13.44
CA GLU A 15 26.11 -13.84 -13.55
C GLU A 15 24.79 -13.08 -13.77
N ARG A 16 24.55 -12.00 -13.01
CA ARG A 16 23.37 -11.14 -13.20
C ARG A 16 23.37 -10.46 -14.56
N ALA A 17 24.53 -9.98 -15.02
CA ALA A 17 24.65 -9.34 -16.33
C ALA A 17 24.38 -10.34 -17.46
N ALA A 18 24.91 -11.58 -17.36
CA ALA A 18 24.67 -12.65 -18.31
C ALA A 18 23.18 -13.02 -18.37
N ALA A 19 22.52 -13.20 -17.21
CA ALA A 19 21.08 -13.48 -17.14
C ALA A 19 20.23 -12.34 -17.73
N ARG A 20 20.61 -11.07 -17.49
CA ARG A 20 19.92 -9.92 -18.09
C ARG A 20 20.07 -9.90 -19.62
N ASN A 21 21.27 -10.18 -20.11
CA ASN A 21 21.56 -10.17 -21.54
C ASN A 21 20.77 -11.28 -22.26
N SER A 22 20.71 -12.50 -21.69
CA SER A 22 19.94 -13.60 -22.29
C SER A 22 18.43 -13.29 -22.36
N LEU A 23 17.86 -12.66 -21.33
CA LEU A 23 16.47 -12.21 -21.34
C LEU A 23 16.22 -11.10 -22.37
N LYS A 24 17.14 -10.15 -22.49
CA LYS A 24 17.05 -9.07 -23.48
C LYS A 24 17.12 -9.61 -24.91
N GLU A 25 18.00 -10.56 -25.17
CA GLU A 25 18.09 -11.24 -26.48
C GLU A 25 16.80 -11.98 -26.82
N ALA A 26 16.23 -12.72 -25.86
CA ALA A 26 14.96 -13.42 -26.05
C ALA A 26 13.82 -12.45 -26.40
N TYR A 27 13.73 -11.33 -25.69
CA TYR A 27 12.77 -10.26 -25.99
C TYR A 27 13.00 -9.66 -27.38
N GLN A 28 14.24 -9.33 -27.74
CA GLN A 28 14.57 -8.73 -29.02
C GLN A 28 14.25 -9.66 -30.21
N ARG A 29 14.44 -10.98 -30.08
CA ARG A 29 14.05 -11.95 -31.12
C ARG A 29 12.56 -11.91 -31.41
N ILE A 30 11.73 -11.76 -30.37
CA ILE A 30 10.27 -11.67 -30.51
C ILE A 30 9.87 -10.28 -31.03
N TYR A 31 10.50 -9.23 -30.52
CA TYR A 31 10.17 -7.85 -30.87
C TYR A 31 10.49 -7.53 -32.33
N ASN A 32 11.67 -7.94 -32.81
CA ASN A 32 12.15 -7.65 -34.16
C ASN A 32 11.60 -8.60 -35.23
N ASN A 33 10.75 -9.57 -34.89
CA ASN A 33 10.18 -10.50 -35.86
C ASN A 33 9.16 -9.76 -36.76
N PRO A 34 9.41 -9.64 -38.08
CA PRO A 34 8.51 -8.92 -39.00
C PRO A 34 7.20 -9.68 -39.26
N PHE A 35 7.14 -10.98 -38.98
CA PHE A 35 5.95 -11.82 -39.16
C PHE A 35 5.07 -11.90 -37.90
N ARG A 36 5.36 -11.07 -36.89
CA ARG A 36 4.60 -11.07 -35.64
C ARG A 36 3.22 -10.45 -35.85
N THR A 37 2.17 -11.25 -35.66
CA THR A 37 0.77 -10.83 -35.84
C THR A 37 0.20 -10.08 -34.63
N ASN A 38 0.67 -10.38 -33.42
CA ASN A 38 0.18 -9.74 -32.19
C ASN A 38 1.04 -8.53 -31.78
N SER A 39 0.42 -7.38 -31.50
CA SER A 39 1.12 -6.19 -31.02
C SER A 39 1.59 -6.28 -29.56
N GLN A 40 1.10 -7.25 -28.79
CA GLN A 40 1.46 -7.45 -27.39
C GLN A 40 2.52 -8.55 -27.23
N ILE A 41 3.51 -8.29 -26.38
CA ILE A 41 4.51 -9.28 -25.97
C ILE A 41 4.13 -9.79 -24.58
N TYR A 42 3.91 -11.09 -24.50
CA TYR A 42 3.58 -11.77 -23.26
C TYR A 42 4.87 -12.02 -22.46
N ASP A 43 5.10 -11.21 -21.43
CA ASP A 43 6.22 -11.41 -20.51
C ASP A 43 5.81 -12.34 -19.34
N PRO A 44 6.39 -13.54 -19.22
CA PRO A 44 6.08 -14.45 -18.12
C PRO A 44 6.40 -13.86 -16.74
N ALA A 45 7.34 -12.93 -16.62
CA ALA A 45 7.65 -12.28 -15.34
C ALA A 45 6.49 -11.41 -14.86
N VAL A 46 5.86 -10.67 -15.77
CA VAL A 46 4.68 -9.84 -15.47
C VAL A 46 3.49 -10.71 -15.06
N PHE A 47 3.24 -11.80 -15.78
CA PHE A 47 2.16 -12.73 -15.41
C PHE A 47 2.36 -13.36 -14.04
N ARG A 48 3.59 -13.75 -13.71
CA ARG A 48 3.90 -14.30 -12.38
C ARG A 48 3.72 -13.26 -11.28
N TYR A 49 4.07 -12.01 -11.55
CA TYR A 49 3.86 -10.92 -10.60
C TYR A 49 2.37 -10.67 -10.33
N GLU A 50 1.57 -10.55 -11.38
CA GLU A 50 0.11 -10.37 -11.25
C GLU A 50 -0.55 -11.60 -10.59
N ALA A 51 -0.13 -12.81 -10.97
CA ALA A 51 -0.58 -14.04 -10.32
C ALA A 51 -0.23 -14.03 -8.82
N ALA A 52 1.00 -13.67 -8.45
CA ALA A 52 1.41 -13.60 -7.04
C ALA A 52 0.56 -12.61 -6.23
N ARG A 53 0.12 -11.50 -6.84
CA ARG A 53 -0.80 -10.55 -6.20
C ARG A 53 -2.20 -11.13 -6.05
N ALA A 54 -2.71 -11.77 -7.11
CA ALA A 54 -4.04 -12.40 -7.08
C ALA A 54 -4.12 -13.51 -6.02
N TYR A 55 -3.08 -14.34 -5.92
CA TYR A 55 -3.01 -15.46 -4.97
C TYR A 55 -2.43 -15.08 -3.61
N ALA A 56 -2.17 -13.79 -3.35
CA ALA A 56 -1.54 -13.35 -2.09
C ALA A 56 -2.31 -13.79 -0.84
N ARG A 57 -3.64 -13.92 -0.94
CA ARG A 57 -4.50 -14.36 0.16
C ARG A 57 -4.33 -15.84 0.50
N GLU A 58 -4.08 -16.70 -0.49
CA GLU A 58 -3.91 -18.14 -0.28
C GLU A 58 -2.64 -18.46 0.52
N PHE A 59 -1.61 -17.65 0.33
CA PHE A 59 -0.34 -17.77 1.05
C PHE A 59 -0.27 -16.91 2.32
N PHE A 60 -1.34 -16.19 2.66
CA PHE A 60 -1.37 -15.34 3.84
C PHE A 60 -1.36 -16.19 5.12
N LYS A 61 -0.37 -15.95 5.97
CA LYS A 61 -0.26 -16.59 7.29
C LYS A 61 -0.55 -15.57 8.37
N MET A 62 -1.51 -15.90 9.24
CA MET A 62 -1.79 -15.11 10.43
C MET A 62 -0.58 -15.17 11.37
N THR A 63 0.14 -14.06 11.45
CA THR A 63 1.23 -13.84 12.41
C THR A 63 0.89 -12.61 13.28
N PRO A 64 1.41 -12.51 14.50
CA PRO A 64 1.18 -11.33 15.34
C PRO A 64 1.55 -10.00 14.64
N ARG A 65 2.62 -10.01 13.83
CA ARG A 65 3.02 -8.85 13.01
C ARG A 65 2.00 -8.51 11.93
N SER A 66 1.42 -9.51 11.26
CA SER A 66 0.41 -9.29 10.22
C SER A 66 -0.91 -8.72 10.76
N LEU A 67 -1.22 -8.98 12.04
CA LEU A 67 -2.44 -8.49 12.69
C LEU A 67 -2.29 -7.09 13.29
N ALA A 68 -1.06 -6.63 13.56
CA ALA A 68 -0.81 -5.32 14.17
C ALA A 68 -1.35 -4.16 13.33
N ILE A 69 -1.18 -4.20 12.01
CA ILE A 69 -1.65 -3.16 11.08
C ILE A 69 -3.18 -3.09 11.03
N PRO A 70 -3.92 -4.17 10.72
CA PRO A 70 -5.38 -4.10 10.67
C PRO A 70 -5.98 -3.78 12.04
N PHE A 71 -5.39 -4.30 13.13
CA PHE A 71 -5.82 -3.93 14.48
C PHE A 71 -5.62 -2.44 14.75
N GLY A 72 -4.45 -1.89 14.39
CA GLY A 72 -4.17 -0.46 14.55
C GLY A 72 -5.12 0.42 13.75
N LEU A 73 -5.45 0.03 12.51
CA LEU A 73 -6.43 0.74 11.69
C LEU A 73 -7.83 0.69 12.31
N ALA A 74 -8.27 -0.47 12.79
CA ALA A 74 -9.56 -0.61 13.45
C ALA A 74 -9.62 0.23 14.73
N ALA A 75 -8.61 0.12 15.61
CA ALA A 75 -8.52 0.89 16.84
C ALA A 75 -8.50 2.40 16.57
N PHE A 76 -7.77 2.84 15.54
CA PHE A 76 -7.71 4.25 15.15
C PHE A 76 -9.08 4.78 14.70
N THR A 77 -9.81 4.03 13.87
CA THR A 77 -11.15 4.45 13.42
C THR A 77 -12.15 4.54 14.57
N VAL A 78 -12.12 3.58 15.49
CA VAL A 78 -12.97 3.60 16.69
C VAL A 78 -12.61 4.80 17.58
N TRP A 79 -11.33 5.02 17.84
CA TRP A 79 -10.85 6.16 18.63
C TRP A 79 -11.24 7.51 18.01
N LEU A 80 -11.10 7.66 16.69
CA LEU A 80 -11.46 8.88 16.01
C LEU A 80 -12.96 9.17 16.15
N GLN A 81 -13.80 8.14 15.97
CA GLN A 81 -15.24 8.27 16.12
C GLN A 81 -15.65 8.62 17.56
N THR A 82 -15.04 7.98 18.57
CA THR A 82 -15.35 8.29 19.97
C THR A 82 -14.88 9.69 20.37
N SER A 83 -13.72 10.14 19.87
CA SER A 83 -13.25 11.50 20.08
C SER A 83 -14.22 12.54 19.52
N ILE A 84 -14.68 12.36 18.29
CA ILE A 84 -15.69 13.24 17.67
C ILE A 84 -17.00 13.23 18.48
N ASN A 85 -17.47 12.07 18.91
CA ASN A 85 -18.71 11.96 19.70
C ASN A 85 -18.58 12.64 21.07
N ASN A 86 -17.42 12.53 21.73
CA ASN A 86 -17.16 13.21 23.00
C ASN A 86 -17.11 14.73 22.84
N GLU A 87 -16.50 15.24 21.77
CA GLU A 87 -16.54 16.67 21.45
C GLU A 87 -17.97 17.17 21.22
N LYS A 88 -18.79 16.39 20.50
CA LYS A 88 -20.21 16.71 20.30
C LYS A 88 -20.97 16.75 21.63
N ALA A 89 -20.85 15.71 22.45
CA ALA A 89 -21.55 15.60 23.73
C ALA A 89 -21.15 16.71 24.71
N THR A 90 -19.86 17.04 24.79
CA THR A 90 -19.38 18.14 25.65
C THR A 90 -19.89 19.50 25.18
N LYS A 91 -19.95 19.73 23.85
CA LYS A 91 -20.52 20.97 23.31
C LYS A 91 -22.02 21.05 23.52
N GLU A 92 -22.76 19.98 23.28
CA GLU A 92 -24.21 19.92 23.57
C GLU A 92 -24.49 20.19 25.05
N ALA A 93 -23.70 19.61 25.95
CA ALA A 93 -23.81 19.87 27.39
C ALA A 93 -23.56 21.35 27.74
N SER A 94 -22.53 21.99 27.16
CA SER A 94 -22.26 23.44 27.38
C SER A 94 -23.35 24.37 26.82
N ILE A 95 -24.08 23.89 25.81
CA ILE A 95 -25.23 24.62 25.25
C ILE A 95 -26.41 24.51 26.19
N GLN A 96 -26.67 23.31 26.73
CA GLN A 96 -27.75 23.05 27.68
C GLN A 96 -27.52 23.74 29.03
N SER A 97 -26.27 23.80 29.52
CA SER A 97 -25.92 24.47 30.78
C SER A 97 -26.00 26.00 30.70
N GLY A 98 -26.14 26.57 29.49
CA GLY A 98 -26.15 28.02 29.26
C GLY A 98 -24.76 28.67 29.33
N GLU A 99 -23.70 27.90 29.55
CA GLU A 99 -22.31 28.38 29.64
C GLU A 99 -21.73 28.80 28.27
N SER A 100 -22.33 28.33 27.18
CA SER A 100 -21.93 28.71 25.83
C SER A 100 -22.34 30.13 25.46
N THR A 101 -21.48 30.84 24.74
CA THR A 101 -21.81 32.16 24.19
C THR A 101 -22.64 32.06 22.90
N TYR A 102 -23.36 33.13 22.54
CA TYR A 102 -24.15 33.18 21.30
C TYR A 102 -23.29 32.96 20.04
N TYR A 103 -22.09 33.55 20.03
CA TYR A 103 -21.13 33.40 18.92
C TYR A 103 -20.64 31.95 18.74
N GLU A 104 -20.38 31.23 19.84
CA GLU A 104 -19.93 29.83 19.78
C GLU A 104 -21.04 28.90 19.26
N ARG A 105 -22.30 29.16 19.62
CA ARG A 105 -23.46 28.43 19.10
C ARG A 105 -23.61 28.61 17.59
N ALA A 106 -23.49 29.86 17.10
CA ALA A 106 -23.55 30.16 15.67
C ALA A 106 -22.41 29.47 14.90
N LYS A 107 -21.18 29.56 15.40
CA LYS A 107 -20.01 28.90 14.80
C LYS A 107 -20.15 27.37 14.74
N TRP A 108 -20.70 26.76 15.79
CA TRP A 108 -20.95 25.32 15.81
C TRP A 108 -22.00 24.90 14.78
N SER A 109 -23.12 25.61 14.70
CA SER A 109 -24.19 25.32 13.72
C SER A 109 -23.72 25.41 12.27
N ALA A 110 -22.80 26.33 11.97
CA ALA A 110 -22.21 26.47 10.64
C ALA A 110 -21.24 25.32 10.29
N LYS A 111 -20.62 24.68 11.30
CA LYS A 111 -19.68 23.57 11.13
C LYS A 111 -20.38 22.22 10.91
N THR A 112 -21.61 22.05 11.39
CA THR A 112 -22.42 20.83 11.21
C THR A 112 -23.27 20.81 9.94
N LEU A 113 -23.39 21.94 9.22
CA LEU A 113 -24.18 22.07 7.98
C LEU A 113 -23.40 21.72 6.69
N TYR A 114 -22.14 21.30 6.79
CA TYR A 114 -21.31 20.84 5.67
C TYR A 114 -20.59 19.53 6.01
#